data_AF-A0A0C9SSZ8-F1
#
_entry.id   AF-A0A0C9SSZ8-F1
#
_cell.length_a   1.000
_cell.length_b   1.000
_cell.length_c   1.000
_cell.angle_alpha   90.00
_cell.angle_beta   90.00
_cell.angle_gamma   90.00
#
_symmetry.space_group_name_H-M   'P 1'
#
loop_
_entity.id
_entity.type
_entity.pdbx_description
1 polymer ?
#
loop_
_entity_poly.entity_id
_entity_poly.type
_entity_poly.pdbx_seq_one_letter_code
_entity_poly.pdbx_strand_id
1 'polypeptide(L)'
;MNDTFDVWYRDPHEVVKNMLANADYKDEMDYAPFREFSSEGDEQQWQDFMSGSWAWSQADELANDPNTHGATFVPIVLGSDKTTVSVGTGNNEYYPLYVSFGNIRNNVRRAHRDAVSVTAFLAIPKTTKEHANDSSFRKFRRQLFHSSLAKILSTFKPWMTKPEIVRFGNGYHRRVIYGLGPYIADYEEQALLSCIVRGWCPKCLSPRNDLDADSLCRCREHTEALLEQATLQELWSEYGIVGDLVPFTNNFPCADIHELLSPDILHQLIKGAFKDHLVNWVERYLKHVHSAAEASRILDDIDRRWDSRLQSYDVYELFSNRIAAVAPCAGLRRFPQGRGFKQWTGDDSKALMKVYLPAIEGYVPADIVQAFRAFLDFCYLVRRDVITEHTVTQIQDALERFHHYRTIFSTLGVVLTFSLPRQHSMVHYLFLIRLFGAPNGLCSSITEAKHIKAVKEPWRRSSRFKALGQMLLTNQRLDKLSAARADFRRRGMLDGTCLSEANGAGHDNLNLPDGDGNENEGVRGHDVQPEENNEDIEVDNGPTSVLAHVELAKTPQYKRARTINELAVELSIPQLPILLHQFLFRQLYPDDERDPDEIPPNILRPQ
;
A
#
# COMPACT_ATOMS: atom_id res chain seq x y z
N MET A 1 -10.94 -15.48 34.36
CA MET A 1 -11.74 -14.69 33.40
C MET A 1 -12.69 -15.64 32.70
N ASN A 2 -14.00 -15.50 32.93
CA ASN A 2 -15.04 -16.32 32.29
C ASN A 2 -15.82 -15.53 31.22
N ASP A 3 -15.28 -14.37 30.82
CA ASP A 3 -15.95 -13.48 29.86
C ASP A 3 -15.95 -14.11 28.46
N THR A 4 -17.07 -13.96 27.77
CA THR A 4 -17.25 -14.42 26.38
C THR A 4 -17.07 -13.24 25.44
N PHE A 5 -16.43 -13.47 24.29
CA PHE A 5 -16.18 -12.46 23.28
C PHE A 5 -16.81 -12.90 21.96
N ASP A 6 -17.73 -12.08 21.45
CA ASP A 6 -18.38 -12.33 20.17
C ASP A 6 -17.43 -11.99 19.01
N VAL A 7 -17.32 -12.92 18.06
CA VAL A 7 -16.64 -12.72 16.78
C VAL A 7 -17.68 -12.77 15.67
N TRP A 8 -17.85 -11.66 14.95
CA TRP A 8 -18.80 -11.56 13.84
C TRP A 8 -18.07 -11.80 12.52
N TYR A 9 -18.48 -12.81 11.77
CA TYR A 9 -17.88 -13.15 10.49
C TYR A 9 -18.90 -13.70 9.49
N ARG A 10 -18.62 -13.48 8.21
CA ARG A 10 -19.20 -14.17 7.06
C ARG A 10 -18.36 -15.41 6.82
N ASP A 11 -18.95 -16.48 6.32
CA ASP A 11 -18.19 -17.65 5.88
C ASP A 11 -17.22 -17.27 4.76
N PRO A 12 -15.88 -17.25 5.00
CA PRO A 12 -14.93 -16.82 3.98
C PRO A 12 -14.89 -17.75 2.76
N HIS A 13 -15.24 -19.02 2.91
CA HIS A 13 -15.27 -19.96 1.79
C HIS A 13 -16.34 -19.56 0.78
N GLU A 14 -17.54 -19.24 1.27
CA GLU A 14 -18.63 -18.75 0.43
C GLU A 14 -18.34 -17.36 -0.14
N VAL A 15 -17.65 -16.48 0.60
CA VAL A 15 -17.20 -15.19 0.05
C VAL A 15 -16.27 -15.42 -1.14
N VAL A 16 -15.25 -16.27 -0.99
CA VAL A 16 -14.29 -16.56 -2.07
C VAL A 16 -14.96 -17.25 -3.25
N LYS A 17 -15.89 -18.20 -3.03
CA LYS A 17 -16.66 -18.82 -4.13
C LYS A 17 -17.46 -17.82 -4.94
N ASN A 18 -18.09 -16.86 -4.28
CA ASN A 18 -18.80 -15.77 -4.98
C ASN A 18 -17.82 -14.90 -5.79
N MET A 19 -16.62 -14.63 -5.27
CA MET A 19 -15.60 -13.89 -6.01
C MET A 19 -15.07 -14.67 -7.21
N LEU A 20 -14.82 -15.98 -7.07
CA LEU A 20 -14.39 -16.86 -8.18
C LEU A 20 -15.44 -16.93 -9.29
N ALA A 21 -16.73 -16.90 -8.93
CA ALA A 21 -17.84 -16.90 -9.87
C ALA A 21 -18.10 -15.52 -10.53
N ASN A 22 -17.35 -14.48 -10.16
CA ASN A 22 -17.53 -13.15 -10.73
C ASN A 22 -17.02 -13.09 -12.17
N ALA A 23 -17.92 -12.90 -13.13
CA ALA A 23 -17.59 -12.82 -14.55
C ALA A 23 -16.74 -11.60 -14.92
N ASP A 24 -16.71 -10.57 -14.06
CA ASP A 24 -15.88 -9.38 -14.26
C ASP A 24 -14.37 -9.70 -14.23
N TYR A 25 -13.99 -10.87 -13.71
CA TYR A 25 -12.60 -11.34 -13.61
C TYR A 25 -12.22 -12.40 -14.65
N LYS A 26 -13.12 -12.75 -15.58
CA LYS A 26 -12.93 -13.91 -16.47
C LYS A 26 -11.60 -13.89 -17.25
N ASP A 27 -11.15 -12.69 -17.64
CA ASP A 27 -9.92 -12.43 -18.41
C ASP A 27 -8.78 -11.85 -17.55
N GLU A 28 -9.00 -11.76 -16.23
CA GLU A 28 -8.11 -11.09 -15.26
C GLU A 28 -7.69 -12.05 -14.14
N MET A 29 -7.71 -13.34 -14.43
CA MET A 29 -7.38 -14.41 -13.50
C MET A 29 -6.46 -15.44 -14.13
N ASP A 30 -5.49 -15.87 -13.34
CA ASP A 30 -4.54 -16.92 -13.70
C ASP A 30 -4.92 -18.22 -12.97
N TYR A 31 -5.24 -19.25 -13.75
CA TYR A 31 -5.78 -20.52 -13.24
C TYR A 31 -4.71 -21.53 -12.82
N ALA A 32 -3.45 -21.23 -13.10
CA ALA A 32 -2.27 -22.00 -12.72
C ALA A 32 -1.10 -21.04 -12.50
N PRO A 33 -0.11 -21.41 -11.68
CA PRO A 33 1.14 -20.68 -11.60
C PRO A 33 1.82 -20.66 -12.97
N PHE A 34 2.53 -19.57 -13.26
CA PHE A 34 3.25 -19.41 -14.52
C PHE A 34 4.60 -18.74 -14.27
N ARG A 35 5.49 -18.84 -15.25
CA ARG A 35 6.70 -18.04 -15.32
C ARG A 35 6.62 -17.21 -16.60
N GLU A 36 6.83 -15.92 -16.46
CA GLU A 36 6.77 -14.98 -17.58
C GLU A 36 8.21 -14.59 -17.95
N PHE A 37 8.50 -14.57 -19.25
CA PHE A 37 9.80 -14.24 -19.79
C PHE A 37 9.65 -13.19 -20.89
N SER A 38 10.57 -12.22 -20.92
CA SER A 38 10.61 -11.18 -21.95
C SER A 38 10.88 -11.78 -23.33
N SER A 39 10.12 -11.38 -24.34
CA SER A 39 10.33 -11.79 -25.73
C SER A 39 11.65 -11.30 -26.34
N GLU A 40 12.22 -10.22 -25.81
CA GLU A 40 13.42 -9.58 -26.38
C GLU A 40 14.73 -10.14 -25.81
N GLY A 41 14.68 -10.85 -24.67
CA GLY A 41 15.90 -11.27 -23.97
C GLY A 41 15.77 -12.50 -23.07
N ASP A 42 14.63 -13.20 -23.07
CA ASP A 42 14.36 -14.38 -22.22
C ASP A 42 14.57 -14.12 -20.71
N GLU A 43 14.41 -12.86 -20.31
CA GLU A 43 14.58 -12.42 -18.94
C GLU A 43 13.30 -12.68 -18.14
N GLN A 44 13.40 -13.30 -16.96
CA GLN A 44 12.24 -13.58 -16.13
C GLN A 44 11.58 -12.28 -15.62
N GLN A 45 10.24 -12.28 -15.61
CA GLN A 45 9.41 -11.16 -15.16
C GLN A 45 8.47 -11.59 -14.02
N TRP A 46 8.29 -10.67 -13.07
CA TRP A 46 7.39 -10.78 -11.94
C TRP A 46 6.38 -9.63 -11.98
N GLN A 47 5.11 -9.97 -12.10
CA GLN A 47 4.00 -9.01 -12.11
C GLN A 47 2.94 -9.48 -11.12
N ASP A 48 2.14 -10.47 -11.50
CA ASP A 48 0.99 -10.94 -10.73
C ASP A 48 1.38 -12.02 -9.72
N PHE A 49 0.52 -12.28 -8.74
CA PHE A 49 0.83 -13.23 -7.67
C PHE A 49 1.18 -14.63 -8.18
N MET A 50 0.46 -15.11 -9.20
CA MET A 50 0.68 -16.43 -9.79
C MET A 50 1.95 -16.52 -10.65
N SER A 51 2.64 -15.40 -10.92
CA SER A 51 4.00 -15.39 -11.51
C SER A 51 5.10 -15.69 -10.49
N GLY A 52 4.76 -15.65 -9.19
CA GLY A 52 5.69 -15.87 -8.10
C GLY A 52 6.02 -17.34 -7.87
N SER A 53 7.26 -17.62 -7.43
CA SER A 53 7.74 -18.98 -7.21
C SER A 53 7.03 -19.68 -6.05
N TRP A 54 6.45 -18.96 -5.09
CA TRP A 54 5.72 -19.59 -3.98
C TRP A 54 4.48 -20.34 -4.49
N ALA A 55 3.68 -19.71 -5.35
CA ALA A 55 2.48 -20.34 -5.91
C ALA A 55 2.85 -21.57 -6.75
N TRP A 56 3.99 -21.50 -7.46
CA TRP A 56 4.55 -22.62 -8.20
C TRP A 56 4.93 -23.79 -7.27
N SER A 57 5.73 -23.54 -6.22
CA SER A 57 6.14 -24.57 -5.27
C SER A 57 4.94 -25.24 -4.58
N GLN A 58 3.92 -24.46 -4.21
CA GLN A 58 2.69 -25.00 -3.64
C GLN A 58 1.94 -25.91 -4.63
N ALA A 59 1.86 -25.53 -5.90
CA ALA A 59 1.24 -26.37 -6.91
C ALA A 59 2.04 -27.67 -7.15
N ASP A 60 3.37 -27.61 -7.15
CA ASP A 60 4.23 -28.80 -7.26
C ASP A 60 4.06 -29.74 -6.06
N GLU A 61 4.02 -29.20 -4.85
CA GLU A 61 3.78 -29.99 -3.63
C GLU A 61 2.41 -30.69 -3.67
N LEU A 62 1.36 -29.94 -4.02
CA LEU A 62 0.01 -30.45 -4.18
C LEU A 62 -0.11 -31.46 -5.33
N ALA A 63 0.70 -31.36 -6.37
CA ALA A 63 0.64 -32.29 -7.51
C ALA A 63 1.16 -33.70 -7.18
N ASN A 64 1.86 -33.88 -6.05
CA ASN A 64 2.35 -35.17 -5.58
C ASN A 64 1.23 -36.11 -5.12
N ASP A 65 0.09 -35.59 -4.64
CA ASP A 65 -1.08 -36.41 -4.34
C ASP A 65 -1.93 -36.59 -5.62
N PRO A 66 -2.18 -37.83 -6.08
CA PRO A 66 -3.05 -38.10 -7.24
C PRO A 66 -4.45 -37.49 -7.15
N ASN A 67 -4.98 -37.30 -5.93
CA ASN A 67 -6.31 -36.72 -5.72
C ASN A 67 -6.36 -35.21 -5.93
N THR A 68 -5.22 -34.52 -5.85
CA THR A 68 -5.09 -33.07 -6.03
C THR A 68 -4.37 -32.73 -7.33
N HIS A 69 -3.72 -33.70 -7.97
CA HIS A 69 -3.11 -33.55 -9.29
C HIS A 69 -4.09 -32.97 -10.32
N GLY A 70 -3.64 -31.91 -11.01
CA GLY A 70 -4.43 -31.17 -12.00
C GLY A 70 -5.54 -30.29 -11.44
N ALA A 71 -5.65 -30.13 -10.10
CA ALA A 71 -6.55 -29.14 -9.51
C ALA A 71 -5.98 -27.72 -9.63
N THR A 72 -6.87 -26.74 -9.77
CA THR A 72 -6.53 -25.31 -9.69
C THR A 72 -6.25 -24.95 -8.23
N PHE A 73 -5.05 -24.47 -7.95
CA PHE A 73 -4.70 -23.92 -6.64
C PHE A 73 -5.27 -22.52 -6.47
N VAL A 74 -5.98 -22.29 -5.35
CA VAL A 74 -6.55 -21.00 -4.96
C VAL A 74 -5.96 -20.56 -3.62
N PRO A 75 -4.92 -19.71 -3.63
CA PRO A 75 -4.33 -19.19 -2.41
C PRO A 75 -5.18 -18.06 -1.83
N ILE A 76 -5.54 -18.16 -0.55
CA ILE A 76 -6.33 -17.17 0.17
C ILE A 76 -5.41 -16.07 0.68
N VAL A 77 -5.60 -14.85 0.17
CA VAL A 77 -4.87 -13.67 0.62
C VAL A 77 -5.67 -13.02 1.73
N LEU A 78 -5.03 -12.78 2.87
CA LEU A 78 -5.66 -12.16 4.03
C LEU A 78 -5.05 -10.79 4.29
N GLY A 79 -5.82 -9.93 4.92
CA GLY A 79 -5.28 -8.71 5.49
C GLY A 79 -6.13 -8.25 6.65
N SER A 80 -5.50 -7.69 7.67
CA SER A 80 -6.21 -7.01 8.74
C SER A 80 -5.50 -5.69 9.00
N ASP A 81 -6.24 -4.76 9.56
CA ASP A 81 -5.68 -3.49 10.03
C ASP A 81 -6.68 -2.87 10.97
N LYS A 82 -6.23 -2.47 12.16
CA LYS A 82 -7.11 -1.87 13.14
C LYS A 82 -7.36 -0.41 12.78
N THR A 83 -8.63 -0.04 12.64
CA THR A 83 -9.03 1.32 12.27
C THR A 83 -9.94 1.96 13.31
N THR A 84 -9.77 3.27 13.50
CA THR A 84 -10.66 4.11 14.32
C THR A 84 -11.76 4.70 13.45
N VAL A 85 -13.02 4.64 13.91
CA VAL A 85 -14.19 5.16 13.16
C VAL A 85 -14.75 6.47 13.69
N SER A 86 -14.42 6.88 14.91
CA SER A 86 -14.81 8.17 15.48
C SER A 86 -13.66 8.82 16.25
N VAL A 87 -13.39 10.09 15.95
CA VAL A 87 -12.50 10.96 16.73
C VAL A 87 -13.40 11.97 17.46
N GLY A 88 -13.25 12.08 18.78
CA GLY A 88 -14.00 13.04 19.61
C GLY A 88 -15.20 12.46 20.38
N THR A 89 -15.89 11.45 19.87
CA THR A 89 -16.98 10.75 20.58
C THR A 89 -16.65 9.26 20.76
N GLY A 90 -15.91 8.96 21.83
CA GLY A 90 -15.74 7.59 22.36
C GLY A 90 -14.58 6.74 21.82
N ASN A 91 -13.77 7.24 20.86
CA ASN A 91 -12.64 6.51 20.26
C ASN A 91 -12.99 5.05 19.92
N ASN A 92 -14.03 4.85 19.10
CA ASN A 92 -14.42 3.51 18.70
C ASN A 92 -13.43 2.94 17.67
N GLU A 93 -12.79 1.84 18.03
CA GLU A 93 -11.87 1.07 17.19
C GLU A 93 -12.56 -0.22 16.73
N TYR A 94 -12.30 -0.60 15.47
CA TYR A 94 -12.69 -1.89 14.93
C TYR A 94 -11.51 -2.56 14.26
N TYR A 95 -11.55 -3.89 14.21
CA TYR A 95 -10.48 -4.71 13.66
C TYR A 95 -11.00 -5.56 12.49
N PRO A 96 -11.16 -4.97 11.30
CA PRO A 96 -11.61 -5.72 10.12
C PRO A 96 -10.59 -6.77 9.69
N LEU A 97 -11.11 -7.92 9.25
CA LEU A 97 -10.39 -8.95 8.50
C LEU A 97 -10.91 -8.96 7.07
N TYR A 98 -10.02 -8.76 6.12
CA TYR A 98 -10.25 -8.78 4.69
C TYR A 98 -9.81 -10.12 4.10
N VAL A 99 -10.55 -10.56 3.08
CA VAL A 99 -10.21 -11.74 2.27
C VAL A 99 -10.12 -11.34 0.80
N SER A 100 -9.16 -11.95 0.12
CA SER A 100 -8.97 -11.95 -1.31
C SER A 100 -8.36 -13.31 -1.71
N PHE A 101 -7.97 -13.47 -2.97
CA PHE A 101 -7.30 -14.68 -3.44
C PHE A 101 -6.22 -14.33 -4.46
N GLY A 102 -5.24 -15.21 -4.60
CA GLY A 102 -4.04 -14.94 -5.39
C GLY A 102 -4.24 -15.02 -6.90
N ASN A 103 -5.25 -15.75 -7.39
CA ASN A 103 -5.45 -15.95 -8.83
C ASN A 103 -5.86 -14.68 -9.58
N ILE A 104 -6.41 -13.66 -8.92
CA ILE A 104 -6.70 -12.39 -9.57
C ILE A 104 -5.43 -11.58 -9.78
N ARG A 105 -5.35 -10.93 -10.94
CA ARG A 105 -4.28 -10.01 -11.29
C ARG A 105 -4.28 -8.76 -10.41
N ASN A 106 -3.11 -8.15 -10.29
CA ASN A 106 -2.85 -7.03 -9.40
C ASN A 106 -3.68 -5.79 -9.75
N ASN A 107 -3.93 -5.56 -11.04
CA ASN A 107 -4.82 -4.48 -11.53
C ASN A 107 -6.22 -4.58 -10.91
N VAL A 108 -6.82 -5.78 -10.90
CA VAL A 108 -8.14 -6.04 -10.34
C VAL A 108 -8.15 -5.90 -8.82
N ARG A 109 -7.13 -6.44 -8.15
CA ARG A 109 -7.00 -6.35 -6.69
C ARG A 109 -6.85 -4.89 -6.23
N ARG A 110 -6.05 -4.08 -6.93
CA ARG A 110 -5.83 -2.65 -6.66
C ARG A 110 -7.02 -1.77 -7.00
N ALA A 111 -7.72 -2.06 -8.10
CA ALA A 111 -8.91 -1.30 -8.50
C ALA A 111 -10.13 -1.58 -7.61
N HIS A 112 -10.01 -2.48 -6.62
CA HIS A 112 -11.05 -2.75 -5.63
C HIS A 112 -12.40 -3.19 -6.23
N ARG A 113 -12.38 -3.79 -7.42
CA ARG A 113 -13.53 -4.28 -8.22
C ARG A 113 -14.27 -5.45 -7.56
N ASP A 114 -14.55 -5.35 -6.27
CA ASP A 114 -14.99 -6.42 -5.35
C ASP A 114 -13.99 -7.57 -5.19
N ALA A 115 -12.73 -7.28 -5.49
CA ALA A 115 -11.58 -8.19 -5.42
C ALA A 115 -11.04 -8.38 -3.99
N VAL A 116 -11.54 -7.57 -3.04
CA VAL A 116 -11.20 -7.60 -1.62
C VAL A 116 -12.47 -7.32 -0.82
N SER A 117 -12.84 -8.24 0.05
CA SER A 117 -14.07 -8.19 0.83
C SER A 117 -13.79 -8.29 2.31
N VAL A 118 -14.49 -7.49 3.12
CA VAL A 118 -14.48 -7.67 4.58
C VAL A 118 -15.26 -8.92 4.95
N THR A 119 -14.59 -9.84 5.66
CA THR A 119 -15.12 -11.13 6.08
C THR A 119 -15.48 -11.12 7.55
N ALA A 120 -14.67 -10.48 8.41
CA ALA A 120 -14.92 -10.50 9.85
C ALA A 120 -14.54 -9.17 10.51
N PHE A 121 -15.05 -8.98 11.72
CA PHE A 121 -14.51 -8.03 12.67
C PHE A 121 -14.00 -8.79 13.89
N LEU A 122 -12.69 -8.74 14.10
CA LEU A 122 -12.00 -9.43 15.18
C LEU A 122 -12.29 -8.77 16.53
N ALA A 123 -12.34 -9.57 17.58
CA ALA A 123 -12.57 -9.09 18.92
C ALA A 123 -11.40 -8.21 19.42
N ILE A 124 -11.73 -7.06 19.98
CA ILE A 124 -10.78 -6.18 20.68
C ILE A 124 -11.13 -6.23 22.17
N PRO A 125 -10.58 -7.21 22.94
CA PRO A 125 -10.89 -7.31 24.36
C PRO A 125 -10.38 -6.04 25.07
N LYS A 126 -11.27 -5.42 25.85
CA LYS A 126 -10.96 -4.27 26.70
C LYS A 126 -10.88 -4.76 28.14
N THR A 127 -9.98 -4.16 28.91
CA THR A 127 -9.83 -4.42 30.35
C THR A 127 -9.67 -3.09 31.08
N THR A 128 -9.74 -3.11 32.41
CA THR A 128 -9.47 -1.94 33.24
C THR A 128 -8.01 -1.48 33.05
N LYS A 129 -7.73 -0.19 33.30
CA LYS A 129 -6.36 0.35 33.16
C LYS A 129 -5.34 -0.41 34.02
N GLU A 130 -5.78 -0.92 35.18
CA GLU A 130 -4.99 -1.72 36.12
C GLU A 130 -4.43 -3.00 35.47
N HIS A 131 -5.22 -3.69 34.66
CA HIS A 131 -4.83 -4.96 34.03
C HIS A 131 -4.40 -4.82 32.56
N ALA A 132 -4.40 -3.60 32.01
CA ALA A 132 -4.07 -3.38 30.60
C ALA A 132 -2.63 -3.81 30.23
N ASN A 133 -1.71 -3.72 31.20
CA ASN A 133 -0.31 -4.11 31.06
C ASN A 133 0.01 -5.49 31.64
N ASP A 134 -0.99 -6.20 32.18
CA ASP A 134 -0.77 -7.53 32.74
C ASP A 134 -0.35 -8.53 31.63
N SER A 135 0.66 -9.33 31.96
CA SER A 135 1.23 -10.35 31.07
C SER A 135 0.17 -11.37 30.65
N SER A 136 -0.68 -11.81 31.57
CA SER A 136 -1.69 -12.82 31.30
C SER A 136 -2.81 -12.28 30.40
N PHE A 137 -3.22 -11.02 30.59
CA PHE A 137 -4.16 -10.36 29.69
C PHE A 137 -3.58 -10.13 28.29
N ARG A 138 -2.31 -9.70 28.18
CA ARG A 138 -1.63 -9.55 26.89
C ARG A 138 -1.58 -10.88 26.13
N LYS A 139 -1.25 -11.97 26.81
CA LYS A 139 -1.28 -13.33 26.25
C LYS A 139 -2.67 -13.69 25.78
N PHE A 140 -3.68 -13.54 26.63
CA PHE A 140 -5.07 -13.80 26.29
C PHE A 140 -5.51 -13.07 25.03
N ARG A 141 -5.20 -11.77 24.90
CA ARG A 141 -5.54 -10.98 23.70
C ARG A 141 -4.90 -11.54 22.42
N ARG A 142 -3.64 -11.96 22.50
CA ARG A 142 -2.91 -12.53 21.36
C ARG A 142 -3.47 -13.90 20.98
N GLN A 143 -3.72 -14.77 21.96
CA GLN A 143 -4.31 -16.08 21.68
C GLN A 143 -5.74 -15.97 21.17
N LEU A 144 -6.55 -15.03 21.68
CA LEU A 144 -7.90 -14.76 21.17
C LEU A 144 -7.88 -14.38 19.69
N PHE A 145 -6.89 -13.57 19.26
CA PHE A 145 -6.68 -13.23 17.85
C PHE A 145 -6.41 -14.48 17.00
N HIS A 146 -5.45 -15.32 17.38
CA HIS A 146 -5.13 -16.55 16.63
C HIS A 146 -6.28 -17.56 16.62
N SER A 147 -6.92 -17.78 17.78
CA SER A 147 -8.07 -18.68 17.88
C SER A 147 -9.26 -18.19 17.04
N SER A 148 -9.46 -16.87 16.93
CA SER A 148 -10.49 -16.29 16.06
C SER A 148 -10.19 -16.56 14.59
N LEU A 149 -8.96 -16.31 14.13
CA LEU A 149 -8.55 -16.61 12.75
C LEU A 149 -8.67 -18.10 12.43
N ALA A 150 -8.18 -18.97 13.32
CA ALA A 150 -8.28 -20.41 13.15
C ALA A 150 -9.74 -20.88 13.03
N LYS A 151 -10.65 -20.28 13.82
CA LYS A 151 -12.08 -20.59 13.75
C LYS A 151 -12.72 -20.08 12.46
N ILE A 152 -12.48 -18.83 12.09
CA ILE A 152 -13.05 -18.21 10.88
C ILE A 152 -12.61 -18.98 9.62
N LEU A 153 -11.32 -19.31 9.53
CA LEU A 153 -10.74 -19.96 8.35
C LEU A 153 -10.96 -21.48 8.32
N SER A 154 -11.48 -22.08 9.40
CA SER A 154 -11.70 -23.53 9.50
C SER A 154 -12.59 -24.11 8.38
N THR A 155 -13.44 -23.27 7.78
CA THR A 155 -14.29 -23.60 6.62
C THR A 155 -13.48 -24.10 5.41
N PHE A 156 -12.23 -23.65 5.24
CA PHE A 156 -11.38 -24.08 4.13
C PHE A 156 -10.72 -25.45 4.34
N LYS A 157 -10.59 -25.92 5.59
CA LYS A 157 -9.81 -27.13 5.91
C LYS A 157 -10.19 -28.36 5.09
N PRO A 158 -11.48 -28.69 4.88
CA PRO A 158 -11.86 -29.85 4.09
C PRO A 158 -11.36 -29.78 2.64
N TRP A 159 -11.16 -28.56 2.13
CA TRP A 159 -10.85 -28.26 0.74
C TRP A 159 -9.37 -27.95 0.48
N MET A 160 -8.52 -28.11 1.51
CA MET A 160 -7.07 -27.96 1.40
C MET A 160 -6.37 -29.26 1.02
N THR A 161 -7.01 -30.41 1.25
CA THR A 161 -6.49 -31.74 0.90
C THR A 161 -7.39 -32.49 -0.08
N LYS A 162 -8.65 -32.06 -0.25
CA LYS A 162 -9.60 -32.67 -1.18
C LYS A 162 -10.19 -31.61 -2.10
N PRO A 163 -10.14 -31.78 -3.44
CA PRO A 163 -10.62 -30.72 -4.31
C PRO A 163 -12.14 -30.54 -4.23
N GLU A 164 -12.59 -29.29 -4.26
CA GLU A 164 -13.99 -28.90 -4.48
C GLU A 164 -14.25 -28.66 -5.97
N ILE A 165 -15.46 -28.94 -6.46
CA ILE A 165 -15.88 -28.50 -7.80
C ILE A 165 -16.52 -27.12 -7.68
N VAL A 166 -15.88 -26.10 -8.25
CA VAL A 166 -16.31 -24.70 -8.14
C VAL A 166 -16.53 -24.10 -9.52
N ARG A 167 -17.60 -23.33 -9.68
CA ARG A 167 -17.89 -22.58 -10.90
C ARG A 167 -17.14 -21.24 -10.91
N PHE A 168 -16.47 -20.94 -12.01
CA PHE A 168 -15.75 -19.69 -12.21
C PHE A 168 -16.55 -18.70 -13.05
N GLY A 169 -16.13 -17.43 -13.05
CA GLY A 169 -16.75 -16.34 -13.80
C GLY A 169 -16.81 -16.53 -15.32
N ASN A 170 -15.95 -17.39 -15.86
CA ASN A 170 -15.98 -17.82 -17.27
C ASN A 170 -17.06 -18.89 -17.56
N GLY A 171 -17.83 -19.32 -16.56
CA GLY A 171 -18.88 -20.32 -16.67
C GLY A 171 -18.44 -21.77 -16.50
N TYR A 172 -17.14 -22.05 -16.51
CA TYR A 172 -16.59 -23.40 -16.37
C TYR A 172 -16.51 -23.84 -14.91
N HIS A 173 -16.64 -25.15 -14.68
CA HIS A 173 -16.40 -25.76 -13.37
C HIS A 173 -14.97 -26.30 -13.32
N ARG A 174 -14.28 -26.07 -12.21
CA ARG A 174 -12.90 -26.51 -12.00
C ARG A 174 -12.79 -27.25 -10.68
N ARG A 175 -11.88 -28.23 -10.62
CA ARG A 175 -11.41 -28.81 -9.35
C ARG A 175 -10.51 -27.79 -8.68
N VAL A 176 -10.84 -27.39 -7.46
CA VAL A 176 -10.13 -26.35 -6.70
C VAL A 176 -9.57 -26.93 -5.42
N ILE A 177 -8.29 -26.65 -5.16
CA ILE A 177 -7.67 -26.82 -3.84
C ILE A 177 -7.34 -25.44 -3.28
N TYR A 178 -7.73 -25.21 -2.04
CA TYR A 178 -7.43 -23.96 -1.36
C TYR A 178 -6.13 -24.07 -0.55
N GLY A 179 -5.43 -22.96 -0.37
CA GLY A 179 -4.29 -22.85 0.56
C GLY A 179 -4.29 -21.48 1.24
N LEU A 180 -3.63 -21.37 2.39
CA LEU A 180 -3.41 -20.04 2.99
C LEU A 180 -2.25 -19.36 2.26
N GLY A 181 -2.54 -18.23 1.64
CA GLY A 181 -1.57 -17.40 0.93
C GLY A 181 -1.10 -16.22 1.78
N PRO A 182 -0.51 -15.20 1.13
CA PRO A 182 0.09 -14.08 1.84
C PRO A 182 -0.86 -13.33 2.77
N TYR A 183 -0.31 -12.85 3.88
CA TYR A 183 -0.98 -11.99 4.84
C TYR A 183 -0.45 -10.56 4.73
N ILE A 184 -1.35 -9.62 4.46
CA ILE A 184 -1.10 -8.18 4.37
C ILE A 184 -1.30 -7.57 5.75
N ALA A 185 -0.20 -7.12 6.35
CA ALA A 185 -0.15 -6.61 7.72
C ALA A 185 1.00 -5.61 7.88
N ASP A 186 0.82 -4.65 8.79
CA ASP A 186 1.90 -3.76 9.21
C ASP A 186 2.91 -4.48 10.12
N TYR A 187 3.99 -3.82 10.52
CA TYR A 187 5.03 -4.48 11.34
C TYR A 187 4.50 -5.04 12.68
N GLU A 188 3.67 -4.29 13.39
CA GLU A 188 3.21 -4.71 14.73
C GLU A 188 2.29 -5.93 14.60
N GLU A 189 1.50 -5.96 13.55
CA GLU A 189 0.62 -7.07 13.24
C GLU A 189 1.36 -8.26 12.62
N GLN A 190 2.40 -8.05 11.81
CA GLN A 190 3.31 -9.11 11.37
C GLN A 190 3.99 -9.80 12.56
N ALA A 191 4.46 -9.03 13.54
CA ALA A 191 5.01 -9.57 14.78
C ALA A 191 3.95 -10.33 15.60
N LEU A 192 2.71 -9.86 15.64
CA LEU A 192 1.59 -10.57 16.27
C LEU A 192 1.31 -11.90 15.55
N LEU A 193 1.16 -11.88 14.23
CA LEU A 193 0.84 -13.03 13.39
C LEU A 193 1.88 -14.14 13.53
N SER A 194 3.15 -13.77 13.49
CA SER A 194 4.29 -14.70 13.58
C SER A 194 4.69 -15.07 15.00
N CYS A 195 3.96 -14.59 16.02
CA CYS A 195 4.32 -14.79 17.44
C CYS A 195 5.74 -14.30 17.77
N ILE A 196 6.18 -13.20 17.16
CA ILE A 196 7.51 -12.61 17.33
C ILE A 196 7.45 -11.40 18.29
N VAL A 197 8.50 -11.24 19.09
CA VAL A 197 8.67 -10.14 20.03
C VAL A 197 8.92 -8.84 19.27
N ARG A 198 8.21 -7.77 19.65
CA ARG A 198 8.40 -6.44 19.07
C ARG A 198 9.87 -6.01 19.16
N GLY A 199 10.40 -5.48 18.06
CA GLY A 199 11.81 -5.14 17.87
C GLY A 199 12.60 -6.18 17.07
N TRP A 200 12.11 -7.41 16.95
CA TRP A 200 12.73 -8.45 16.14
C TRP A 200 12.17 -8.48 14.72
N CYS A 201 12.90 -9.10 13.80
CA CYS A 201 12.42 -9.37 12.44
C CYS A 201 11.48 -10.59 12.44
N PRO A 202 10.26 -10.48 11.87
CA PRO A 202 9.35 -11.62 11.77
C PRO A 202 9.71 -12.60 10.63
N LYS A 203 10.67 -12.21 9.77
CA LYS A 203 11.10 -12.96 8.58
C LYS A 203 12.45 -13.65 8.71
N CYS A 204 13.38 -13.13 9.49
CA CYS A 204 14.72 -13.71 9.64
C CYS A 204 15.18 -13.73 11.10
N LEU A 205 16.30 -14.42 11.31
CA LEU A 205 16.91 -14.66 12.61
C LEU A 205 17.86 -13.53 13.07
N SER A 206 17.93 -12.40 12.35
CA SER A 206 18.80 -11.29 12.74
C SER A 206 18.49 -10.84 14.18
N PRO A 207 19.51 -10.69 15.04
CA PRO A 207 19.33 -10.33 16.43
C PRO A 207 18.74 -8.92 16.53
N ARG A 208 17.88 -8.69 17.53
CA ARG A 208 17.20 -7.40 17.72
C ARG A 208 18.11 -6.17 17.73
N ASN A 209 19.34 -6.33 18.22
CA ASN A 209 20.29 -5.21 18.34
C ASN A 209 21.17 -5.03 17.10
N ASP A 210 21.17 -5.98 16.17
CA ASP A 210 21.91 -5.92 14.91
C ASP A 210 21.07 -6.55 13.78
N LEU A 211 20.05 -5.80 13.35
CA LEU A 211 19.16 -6.28 12.29
C LEU A 211 19.84 -6.27 10.92
N ASP A 212 20.97 -5.59 10.74
CA ASP A 212 21.68 -5.58 9.45
C ASP A 212 22.55 -6.84 9.26
N ALA A 213 22.69 -7.67 10.30
CA ALA A 213 23.38 -8.95 10.21
C ALA A 213 22.74 -9.87 9.16
N ASP A 214 23.58 -10.46 8.33
CA ASP A 214 23.17 -11.53 7.43
C ASP A 214 22.68 -12.72 8.26
N SER A 215 21.47 -13.19 7.97
CA SER A 215 20.78 -14.17 8.80
C SER A 215 19.77 -14.95 7.98
N LEU A 216 19.63 -16.22 8.34
CA LEU A 216 18.67 -17.11 7.70
C LEU A 216 17.22 -16.64 7.94
N CYS A 217 16.35 -16.98 7.00
CA CYS A 217 14.91 -16.82 7.16
C CYS A 217 14.39 -17.70 8.31
N ARG A 218 13.37 -17.21 9.00
CA ARG A 218 12.59 -18.03 9.92
C ARG A 218 11.75 -18.98 9.10
N CYS A 219 11.63 -20.21 9.59
CA CYS A 219 10.69 -21.19 9.09
C CYS A 219 10.03 -21.90 10.27
N ARG A 220 8.91 -22.54 9.99
CA ARG A 220 8.13 -23.29 10.97
C ARG A 220 8.95 -24.39 11.63
N GLU A 221 9.72 -25.15 10.85
CA GLU A 221 10.50 -26.29 11.35
C GLU A 221 11.53 -25.83 12.39
N HIS A 222 12.21 -24.72 12.14
CA HIS A 222 13.16 -24.14 13.08
C HIS A 222 12.45 -23.64 14.35
N THR A 223 11.31 -22.96 14.21
CA THR A 223 10.52 -22.48 15.35
C THR A 223 10.01 -23.65 16.20
N GLU A 224 9.52 -24.73 15.60
CA GLU A 224 9.06 -25.94 16.30
C GLU A 224 10.22 -26.63 17.03
N ALA A 225 11.39 -26.78 16.40
CA ALA A 225 12.57 -27.35 17.03
C ALA A 225 13.02 -26.54 18.27
N LEU A 226 12.94 -25.21 18.20
CA LEU A 226 13.25 -24.34 19.35
C LEU A 226 12.22 -24.48 20.47
N LEU A 227 10.93 -24.60 20.13
CA LEU A 227 9.85 -24.78 21.13
C LEU A 227 9.99 -26.09 21.92
N GLU A 228 10.57 -27.13 21.31
CA GLU A 228 10.81 -28.43 21.96
C GLU A 228 12.01 -28.41 22.91
N GLN A 229 13.03 -27.59 22.64
CA GLN A 229 14.33 -27.66 23.32
C GLN A 229 14.62 -26.48 24.25
N ALA A 230 14.08 -25.29 23.95
CA ALA A 230 14.39 -24.06 24.67
C ALA A 230 13.33 -23.70 25.72
N THR A 231 13.76 -23.04 26.79
CA THR A 231 12.85 -22.44 27.78
C THR A 231 12.13 -21.23 27.20
N LEU A 232 10.97 -20.87 27.77
CA LEU A 232 10.24 -19.65 27.38
C LEU A 232 11.09 -18.37 27.50
N GLN A 233 12.03 -18.35 28.46
CA GLN A 233 12.94 -17.22 28.63
C GLN A 233 13.94 -17.12 27.48
N GLU A 234 14.58 -18.24 27.11
CA GLU A 234 15.54 -18.30 25.99
C GLU A 234 14.85 -17.98 24.65
N LEU A 235 13.65 -18.54 24.42
CA LEU A 235 12.84 -18.22 23.24
C LEU A 235 12.59 -16.72 23.12
N TRP A 236 12.24 -16.07 24.23
CA TRP A 236 11.98 -14.64 24.26
C TRP A 236 13.24 -13.80 24.08
N SER A 237 14.33 -14.09 24.79
CA SER A 237 15.53 -13.25 24.83
C SER A 237 16.48 -13.48 23.66
N GLU A 238 16.69 -14.73 23.25
CA GLU A 238 17.70 -15.10 22.24
C GLU A 238 17.11 -15.22 20.84
N TYR A 239 15.84 -15.62 20.73
CA TYR A 239 15.20 -15.89 19.43
C TYR A 239 14.06 -14.93 19.10
N GLY A 240 13.63 -14.10 20.05
CA GLY A 240 12.50 -13.20 19.89
C GLY A 240 11.17 -13.91 19.63
N ILE A 241 10.99 -15.14 20.12
CA ILE A 241 9.79 -15.96 19.95
C ILE A 241 8.92 -15.89 21.20
N VAL A 242 7.61 -15.73 21.03
CA VAL A 242 6.63 -15.80 22.09
C VAL A 242 6.08 -17.23 22.16
N GLY A 243 6.83 -18.10 22.85
CA GLY A 243 6.61 -19.55 22.80
C GLY A 243 5.39 -20.09 23.55
N ASP A 244 4.62 -19.21 24.19
CA ASP A 244 3.43 -19.59 24.95
C ASP A 244 2.12 -19.31 24.20
N LEU A 245 2.22 -19.03 22.90
CA LEU A 245 1.13 -18.81 21.95
C LEU A 245 1.16 -19.88 20.86
N VAL A 246 -0.02 -20.20 20.32
CA VAL A 246 -0.15 -21.06 19.14
C VAL A 246 -0.61 -20.22 17.95
N PRO A 247 0.22 -20.04 16.91
CA PRO A 247 -0.18 -19.30 15.72
C PRO A 247 -1.27 -20.05 14.97
N PHE A 248 -2.20 -19.30 14.37
CA PHE A 248 -3.39 -19.87 13.73
C PHE A 248 -3.06 -20.79 12.53
N THR A 249 -1.91 -20.57 11.89
CA THR A 249 -1.43 -21.34 10.73
C THR A 249 -1.14 -22.80 11.08
N ASN A 250 -0.77 -23.12 12.32
CA ASN A 250 -0.54 -24.50 12.77
C ASN A 250 -1.78 -25.40 12.63
N ASN A 251 -2.96 -24.79 12.51
CA ASN A 251 -4.21 -25.50 12.33
C ASN A 251 -4.48 -25.90 10.86
N PHE A 252 -3.63 -25.50 9.91
CA PHE A 252 -3.83 -25.69 8.47
C PHE A 252 -2.61 -26.34 7.81
N PRO A 253 -2.81 -27.23 6.81
CA PRO A 253 -1.71 -27.81 6.04
C PRO A 253 -1.03 -26.74 5.17
N CYS A 254 0.27 -26.92 4.92
CA CYS A 254 1.07 -26.07 4.02
C CYS A 254 0.98 -24.57 4.35
N ALA A 255 0.88 -24.23 5.64
CA ALA A 255 0.76 -22.85 6.11
C ALA A 255 1.87 -22.54 7.11
N ASP A 256 2.96 -21.93 6.63
CA ASP A 256 4.01 -21.34 7.48
C ASP A 256 3.83 -19.83 7.53
N ILE A 257 3.50 -19.29 8.70
CA ILE A 257 3.31 -17.86 8.86
C ILE A 257 4.56 -17.04 8.50
N HIS A 258 5.77 -17.57 8.69
CA HIS A 258 7.00 -16.86 8.36
C HIS A 258 7.18 -16.71 6.85
N GLU A 259 6.71 -17.65 6.04
CA GLU A 259 6.68 -17.53 4.59
C GLU A 259 5.58 -16.56 4.14
N LEU A 260 4.40 -16.62 4.77
CA LEU A 260 3.20 -15.92 4.30
C LEU A 260 3.17 -14.41 4.55
N LEU A 261 4.06 -13.81 5.36
CA LEU A 261 4.00 -12.34 5.54
C LEU A 261 4.42 -11.63 4.24
N SER A 262 3.55 -10.76 3.73
CA SER A 262 3.77 -9.99 2.52
C SER A 262 4.59 -8.71 2.77
N PRO A 263 5.24 -8.13 1.74
CA PRO A 263 5.87 -6.82 1.83
C PRO A 263 4.82 -5.71 1.96
N ASP A 264 5.11 -4.69 2.78
CA ASP A 264 4.20 -3.58 2.99
C ASP A 264 4.86 -2.22 2.70
N ILE A 265 4.76 -1.78 1.43
CA ILE A 265 5.31 -0.50 0.96
C ILE A 265 4.82 0.67 1.82
N LEU A 266 3.55 0.64 2.24
CA LEU A 266 2.94 1.77 2.94
C LEU A 266 3.50 1.94 4.34
N HIS A 267 3.42 0.92 5.21
CA HIS A 267 3.87 1.10 6.59
C HIS A 267 5.38 0.91 6.76
N GLN A 268 6.03 0.08 5.94
CA GLN A 268 7.47 -0.13 6.03
C GLN A 268 8.25 1.00 5.38
N LEU A 269 7.98 1.32 4.11
CA LEU A 269 8.79 2.29 3.36
C LEU A 269 8.27 3.72 3.51
N ILE A 270 7.00 3.96 3.20
CA ILE A 270 6.44 5.33 3.15
C ILE A 270 6.28 5.93 4.55
N LYS A 271 5.51 5.28 5.43
CA LYS A 271 5.28 5.78 6.79
C LYS A 271 6.48 5.49 7.68
N GLY A 272 7.09 4.30 7.59
CA GLY A 272 8.23 3.89 8.41
C GLY A 272 9.55 4.56 8.02
N ALA A 273 10.22 4.01 7.00
CA ALA A 273 11.58 4.41 6.66
C ALA A 273 11.67 5.88 6.20
N PHE A 274 10.75 6.36 5.37
CA PHE A 274 10.77 7.75 4.90
C PHE A 274 10.33 8.73 5.98
N LYS A 275 9.05 8.67 6.39
CA LYS A 275 8.47 9.67 7.30
C LYS A 275 9.00 9.52 8.73
N ASP A 276 8.81 8.35 9.35
CA ASP A 276 9.08 8.18 10.78
C ASP A 276 10.60 8.14 11.07
N HIS A 277 11.44 7.74 10.11
CA HIS A 277 12.90 7.69 10.27
C HIS A 277 13.61 8.83 9.53
N LEU A 278 13.73 8.80 8.20
CA LEU A 278 14.61 9.71 7.46
C LEU A 278 14.25 11.19 7.64
N VAL A 279 12.97 11.57 7.47
CA VAL A 279 12.52 12.95 7.68
C VAL A 279 12.74 13.39 9.13
N ASN A 280 12.47 12.50 10.10
CA ASN A 280 12.73 12.77 11.51
C ASN A 280 14.24 12.97 11.79
N TRP A 281 15.11 12.18 11.15
CA TRP A 281 16.55 12.28 11.33
C TRP A 281 17.12 13.57 10.77
N VAL A 282 16.61 14.06 9.63
CA VAL A 282 16.97 15.39 9.12
C VAL A 282 16.59 16.49 10.12
N GLU A 283 15.38 16.42 10.69
CA GLU A 283 14.97 17.40 11.70
C GLU A 283 15.87 17.35 12.95
N ARG A 284 16.22 16.14 13.41
CA ARG A 284 17.14 15.95 14.55
C ARG A 284 18.54 16.46 14.24
N TYR A 285 19.05 16.20 13.03
CA TYR A 285 20.35 16.71 12.57
C TYR A 285 20.39 18.24 12.62
N LEU A 286 19.39 18.91 12.04
CA LEU A 286 19.36 20.38 12.01
C LEU A 286 19.32 20.98 13.42
N LYS A 287 18.53 20.37 14.32
CA LYS A 287 18.48 20.76 15.75
C LYS A 287 19.76 20.45 16.52
N HIS A 288 20.59 19.54 16.03
CA HIS A 288 21.86 19.16 16.65
C HIS A 288 22.99 20.10 16.23
N VAL A 289 23.03 20.50 14.96
CA VAL A 289 24.13 21.30 14.39
C VAL A 289 23.88 22.81 14.52
N HIS A 290 22.62 23.25 14.52
CA HIS A 290 22.26 24.66 14.57
C HIS A 290 21.66 25.05 15.92
N SER A 291 21.69 26.36 16.22
CA SER A 291 20.93 26.91 17.35
C SER A 291 19.43 26.67 17.14
N ALA A 292 18.63 26.64 18.22
CA ALA A 292 17.19 26.39 18.10
C ALA A 292 16.48 27.37 17.14
N ALA A 293 16.91 28.64 17.12
CA ALA A 293 16.38 29.65 16.22
C ALA A 293 16.76 29.37 14.76
N GLU A 294 18.04 29.03 14.52
CA GLU A 294 18.54 28.77 13.17
C GLU A 294 18.00 27.45 12.60
N ALA A 295 17.91 26.40 13.40
CA ALA A 295 17.25 25.16 13.02
C ALA A 295 15.78 25.40 12.66
N SER A 296 15.06 26.23 13.43
CA SER A 296 13.67 26.58 13.11
C SER A 296 13.58 27.38 11.81
N ARG A 297 14.50 28.33 11.57
CA ARG A 297 14.58 29.10 10.32
C ARG A 297 14.80 28.20 9.11
N ILE A 298 15.73 27.25 9.21
CA ILE A 298 16.00 26.27 8.13
C ILE A 298 14.79 25.38 7.89
N LEU A 299 14.15 24.87 8.95
CA LEU A 299 12.94 24.06 8.81
C LEU A 299 11.79 24.87 8.22
N ASP A 300 11.66 26.15 8.56
CA ASP A 300 10.68 27.07 7.97
C ASP A 300 10.99 27.36 6.48
N ASP A 301 12.27 27.39 6.08
CA ASP A 301 12.67 27.51 4.66
C ASP A 301 12.34 26.24 3.86
N ILE A 302 12.60 25.07 4.45
CA ILE A 302 12.22 23.76 3.90
C ILE A 302 10.69 23.66 3.79
N ASP A 303 9.95 24.03 4.84
CA ASP A 303 8.50 23.88 4.98
C ASP A 303 7.71 25.00 4.29
N ARG A 304 7.77 26.20 4.88
CA ARG A 304 7.36 27.54 4.41
C ARG A 304 7.10 28.45 5.61
N ARG A 305 7.49 29.73 5.53
CA ARG A 305 6.69 30.87 6.06
C ARG A 305 6.89 32.14 5.23
N TRP A 306 5.89 32.51 4.43
CA TRP A 306 5.63 33.93 4.13
C TRP A 306 4.82 34.49 5.30
N ASP A 307 5.43 35.31 6.14
CA ASP A 307 4.69 36.19 7.04
C ASP A 307 4.41 37.50 6.29
N SER A 308 3.14 37.74 5.98
CA SER A 308 2.68 39.00 5.39
C SER A 308 2.88 40.22 6.31
N ARG A 309 3.39 40.05 7.53
CA ARG A 309 3.68 41.14 8.49
C ARG A 309 5.14 41.59 8.50
N LEU A 310 6.05 40.90 7.81
CA LEU A 310 7.44 41.36 7.64
C LEU A 310 7.57 42.19 6.37
N GLN A 311 6.88 43.34 6.36
CA GLN A 311 7.05 44.38 5.36
C GLN A 311 8.03 45.43 5.89
N SER A 312 9.29 45.03 6.13
CA SER A 312 10.38 45.99 6.29
C SER A 312 11.30 45.88 5.09
N TYR A 313 11.36 47.00 4.36
CA TYR A 313 12.20 47.27 3.21
C TYR A 313 13.66 46.81 3.42
N ASP A 314 14.04 45.69 2.83
CA ASP A 314 15.33 45.53 2.17
C ASP A 314 15.22 44.45 1.10
N VAL A 315 15.39 44.87 -0.15
CA VAL A 315 15.09 44.10 -1.36
C VAL A 315 16.41 43.55 -1.89
N TYR A 316 16.96 42.49 -1.28
CA TYR A 316 18.03 41.68 -1.90
C TYR A 316 18.16 40.22 -1.36
N GLU A 317 17.25 39.72 -0.53
CA GLU A 317 17.12 38.28 -0.21
C GLU A 317 15.83 37.72 -0.83
N LEU A 318 15.84 37.39 -2.12
CA LEU A 318 14.68 36.86 -2.82
C LEU A 318 14.70 35.32 -2.92
N PHE A 319 13.78 34.70 -2.18
CA PHE A 319 13.07 33.43 -2.44
C PHE A 319 13.85 32.11 -2.41
N SER A 320 14.00 31.51 -1.23
CA SER A 320 13.99 30.04 -1.09
C SER A 320 12.60 29.58 -0.62
N ASN A 321 11.89 28.84 -1.46
CA ASN A 321 10.58 28.26 -1.18
C ASN A 321 10.53 26.85 -1.79
N ARG A 322 11.15 25.84 -1.18
CA ARG A 322 11.43 24.61 -1.96
C ARG A 322 10.24 23.68 -2.11
N ILE A 323 9.57 23.30 -1.01
CA ILE A 323 8.41 22.39 -1.07
C ILE A 323 7.17 23.11 -1.61
N ALA A 324 7.03 24.39 -1.26
CA ALA A 324 5.79 25.10 -1.46
C ALA A 324 5.75 25.97 -2.74
N ALA A 325 6.90 26.24 -3.38
CA ALA A 325 6.95 26.84 -4.73
C ALA A 325 6.89 25.82 -5.86
N VAL A 326 6.75 24.53 -5.55
CA VAL A 326 6.55 23.49 -6.56
C VAL A 326 5.37 23.87 -7.46
N ALA A 327 5.66 24.06 -8.75
CA ALA A 327 4.67 24.45 -9.74
C ALA A 327 3.55 23.39 -9.83
N PRO A 328 2.29 23.79 -10.05
CA PRO A 328 1.23 22.83 -10.31
C PRO A 328 1.60 21.91 -11.47
N CYS A 329 1.55 20.61 -11.23
CA CYS A 329 1.68 19.58 -12.26
C CYS A 329 0.64 18.50 -11.98
N ALA A 330 0.12 17.86 -13.04
CA ALA A 330 -0.84 16.77 -12.89
C ALA A 330 -0.19 15.65 -12.05
N GLY A 331 -0.89 15.18 -11.02
CA GLY A 331 -0.39 14.13 -10.11
C GLY A 331 0.61 14.61 -9.04
N LEU A 332 0.88 15.92 -8.93
CA LEU A 332 1.71 16.50 -7.87
C LEU A 332 0.85 17.33 -6.91
N ARG A 333 0.77 16.89 -5.66
CA ARG A 333 0.01 17.60 -4.61
C ARG A 333 0.80 18.82 -4.16
N ARG A 334 0.12 19.95 -3.98
CA ARG A 334 0.73 21.16 -3.41
C ARG A 334 0.72 21.10 -1.89
N PHE A 335 1.74 21.69 -1.29
CA PHE A 335 1.85 21.85 0.16
C PHE A 335 1.96 23.34 0.52
N PRO A 336 0.83 24.06 0.58
CA PRO A 336 0.85 25.50 0.87
C PRO A 336 1.50 25.83 2.22
N GLN A 337 1.42 24.91 3.18
CA GLN A 337 1.88 25.01 4.57
C GLN A 337 3.07 24.07 4.87
N GLY A 338 3.77 23.56 3.85
CA GLY A 338 4.89 22.63 4.03
C GLY A 338 4.48 21.30 4.68
N ARG A 339 5.35 20.75 5.54
CA ARG A 339 5.12 19.45 6.23
C ARG A 339 4.37 19.55 7.56
N GLY A 340 3.81 20.72 7.89
CA GLY A 340 3.13 21.03 9.16
C GLY A 340 1.74 20.37 9.35
N PHE A 341 1.53 19.14 8.89
CA PHE A 341 0.25 18.45 9.04
C PHE A 341 -0.01 18.09 10.50
N LYS A 342 -1.21 18.40 11.01
CA LYS A 342 -1.68 17.90 12.33
C LYS A 342 -1.72 16.37 12.38
N GLN A 343 -1.99 15.73 11.24
CA GLN A 343 -1.97 14.28 11.07
C GLN A 343 -1.45 13.96 9.67
N TRP A 344 -0.38 13.18 9.58
CA TRP A 344 0.18 12.75 8.31
C TRP A 344 -0.53 11.50 7.80
N THR A 345 -1.09 11.57 6.59
CA THR A 345 -1.62 10.41 5.88
C THR A 345 -0.54 9.73 5.02
N GLY A 346 -0.86 8.53 4.52
CA GLY A 346 -0.02 7.85 3.53
C GLY A 346 0.18 8.68 2.27
N ASP A 347 -0.86 9.38 1.81
CA ASP A 347 -0.81 10.19 0.60
C ASP A 347 -0.05 11.49 0.78
N ASP A 348 -0.11 12.11 1.96
CA ASP A 348 0.77 13.25 2.31
C ASP A 348 2.24 12.84 2.21
N SER A 349 2.57 11.67 2.76
CA SER A 349 3.93 11.14 2.75
C SER A 349 4.41 10.83 1.33
N LYS A 350 3.57 10.16 0.51
CA LYS A 350 3.89 9.88 -0.92
C LYS A 350 4.11 11.14 -1.73
N ALA A 351 3.30 12.18 -1.50
CA ALA A 351 3.45 13.44 -2.19
C ALA A 351 4.71 14.19 -1.72
N LEU A 352 5.03 14.14 -0.42
CA LEU A 352 6.24 14.74 0.12
C LEU A 352 7.50 14.08 -0.47
N MET A 353 7.53 12.75 -0.61
CA MET A 353 8.65 12.02 -1.22
C MET A 353 9.07 12.59 -2.59
N LYS A 354 8.12 13.11 -3.38
CA LYS A 354 8.38 13.65 -4.72
C LYS A 354 9.13 14.99 -4.71
N VAL A 355 9.09 15.72 -3.60
CA VAL A 355 9.57 17.11 -3.51
C VAL A 355 10.61 17.32 -2.40
N TYR A 356 10.80 16.33 -1.51
CA TYR A 356 11.63 16.48 -0.32
C TYR A 356 13.13 16.48 -0.64
N LEU A 357 13.58 15.67 -1.60
CA LEU A 357 15.00 15.57 -1.96
C LEU A 357 15.62 16.93 -2.37
N PRO A 358 15.05 17.68 -3.33
CA PRO A 358 15.56 19.02 -3.64
C PRO A 358 15.32 20.03 -2.51
N ALA A 359 14.39 19.77 -1.58
CA ALA A 359 14.10 20.68 -0.48
C ALA A 359 15.20 20.71 0.60
N ILE A 360 15.92 19.61 0.80
CA ILE A 360 16.95 19.51 1.84
C ILE A 360 18.37 19.85 1.33
N GLU A 361 18.55 19.90 0.01
CA GLU A 361 19.86 20.14 -0.62
C GLU A 361 20.50 21.47 -0.15
N GLY A 362 21.76 21.45 0.25
CA GLY A 362 22.45 22.64 0.77
C GLY A 362 22.17 22.97 2.24
N TYR A 363 21.17 22.34 2.87
CA TYR A 363 20.95 22.39 4.33
C TYR A 363 21.50 21.19 5.08
N VAL A 364 21.78 20.10 4.36
CA VAL A 364 22.32 18.86 4.91
C VAL A 364 23.56 18.41 4.14
N PRO A 365 24.45 17.60 4.74
CA PRO A 365 25.59 17.02 4.05
C PRO A 365 25.17 16.23 2.80
N ALA A 366 26.05 16.21 1.78
CA ALA A 366 25.79 15.53 0.52
C ALA A 366 25.40 14.04 0.72
N ASP A 367 26.03 13.35 1.66
CA ASP A 367 25.73 11.95 1.97
C ASP A 367 24.29 11.75 2.49
N ILE A 368 23.72 12.72 3.22
CA ILE A 368 22.30 12.66 3.60
C ILE A 368 21.43 12.73 2.33
N VAL A 369 21.75 13.62 1.40
CA VAL A 369 21.03 13.72 0.12
C VAL A 369 21.16 12.41 -0.67
N GLN A 370 22.34 11.80 -0.71
CA GLN A 370 22.56 10.51 -1.37
C GLN A 370 21.80 9.36 -0.70
N ALA A 371 21.69 9.35 0.63
CA ALA A 371 20.88 8.38 1.36
C ALA A 371 19.40 8.48 0.97
N PHE A 372 18.85 9.70 0.88
CA PHE A 372 17.48 9.89 0.40
C PHE A 372 17.33 9.48 -1.06
N ARG A 373 18.28 9.84 -1.94
CA ARG A 373 18.25 9.44 -3.34
C ARG A 373 18.21 7.92 -3.51
N ALA A 374 19.14 7.20 -2.87
CA ALA A 374 19.20 5.74 -2.93
C ALA A 374 17.92 5.08 -2.36
N PHE A 375 17.38 5.62 -1.27
CA PHE A 375 16.11 5.17 -0.71
C PHE A 375 14.92 5.40 -1.64
N LEU A 376 14.87 6.56 -2.31
CA LEU A 376 13.82 6.88 -3.29
C LEU A 376 13.93 5.99 -4.53
N ASP A 377 15.15 5.76 -5.05
CA ASP A 377 15.41 4.82 -6.15
C ASP A 377 14.83 3.44 -5.80
N PHE A 378 15.19 2.90 -4.63
CA PHE A 378 14.63 1.64 -4.12
C PHE A 378 13.10 1.66 -4.11
N CYS A 379 12.50 2.71 -3.53
CA CYS A 379 11.05 2.84 -3.45
C CYS A 379 10.36 2.88 -4.82
N TYR A 380 10.96 3.54 -5.81
CA TYR A 380 10.39 3.60 -7.16
C TYR A 380 10.54 2.27 -7.91
N LEU A 381 11.66 1.58 -7.73
CA LEU A 381 11.91 0.28 -8.36
C LEU A 381 10.95 -0.80 -7.83
N VAL A 382 10.78 -0.92 -6.51
CA VAL A 382 9.87 -1.93 -5.91
C VAL A 382 8.38 -1.63 -6.14
N ARG A 383 8.06 -0.42 -6.62
CA ARG A 383 6.71 0.00 -7.02
C ARG A 383 6.41 -0.19 -8.50
N ARG A 384 7.35 -0.73 -9.29
CA ARG A 384 7.05 -1.09 -10.68
C ARG A 384 6.01 -2.21 -10.69
N ASP A 385 5.10 -2.15 -11.65
CA ASP A 385 4.09 -3.20 -11.83
C ASP A 385 4.69 -4.47 -12.39
N VAL A 386 5.74 -4.34 -13.22
CA VAL A 386 6.56 -5.46 -13.71
C VAL A 386 7.98 -5.28 -13.19
N ILE A 387 8.51 -6.32 -12.55
CA ILE A 387 9.87 -6.37 -12.05
C ILE A 387 10.60 -7.46 -12.83
N THR A 388 11.70 -7.10 -13.47
CA THR A 388 12.55 -8.02 -14.23
C THR A 388 13.80 -8.40 -13.43
N GLU A 389 14.60 -9.38 -13.87
CA GLU A 389 15.88 -9.74 -13.22
C GLU A 389 16.87 -8.57 -13.13
N HIS A 390 16.96 -7.77 -14.18
CA HIS A 390 17.70 -6.53 -14.23
C HIS A 390 17.15 -5.53 -13.21
N THR A 391 15.83 -5.38 -13.12
CA THR A 391 15.22 -4.52 -12.08
C THR A 391 15.56 -5.03 -10.67
N VAL A 392 15.57 -6.35 -10.44
CA VAL A 392 16.02 -6.93 -9.16
C VAL A 392 17.47 -6.53 -8.84
N THR A 393 18.35 -6.54 -9.84
CA THR A 393 19.73 -6.07 -9.68
C THR A 393 19.80 -4.58 -9.31
N GLN A 394 18.97 -3.74 -9.94
CA GLN A 394 18.86 -2.31 -9.60
C GLN A 394 18.33 -2.10 -8.17
N ILE A 395 17.38 -2.94 -7.71
CA ILE A 395 16.85 -2.87 -6.34
C ILE A 395 17.96 -3.21 -5.33
N GLN A 396 18.76 -4.24 -5.60
CA GLN A 396 19.91 -4.61 -4.76
C GLN A 396 20.92 -3.45 -4.66
N ASP A 397 21.33 -2.88 -5.79
CA ASP A 397 22.24 -1.73 -5.84
C ASP A 397 21.69 -0.54 -5.04
N ALA A 398 20.41 -0.20 -5.23
CA ALA A 398 19.78 0.90 -4.50
C ALA A 398 19.76 0.65 -2.98
N LEU A 399 19.53 -0.58 -2.55
CA LEU A 399 19.58 -0.99 -1.14
C LEU A 399 21.00 -0.87 -0.56
N GLU A 400 22.01 -1.34 -1.28
CA GLU A 400 23.41 -1.26 -0.88
C GLU A 400 23.87 0.20 -0.76
N ARG A 401 23.57 1.03 -1.76
CA ARG A 401 23.83 2.48 -1.68
C ARG A 401 23.13 3.12 -0.49
N PHE A 402 21.86 2.76 -0.23
CA PHE A 402 21.14 3.27 0.94
C PHE A 402 21.82 2.88 2.25
N HIS A 403 22.22 1.61 2.40
CA HIS A 403 22.94 1.12 3.57
C HIS A 403 24.30 1.80 3.75
N HIS A 404 25.01 2.07 2.66
CA HIS A 404 26.27 2.82 2.67
C HIS A 404 26.07 4.26 3.15
N TYR A 405 25.22 5.04 2.47
CA TYR A 405 25.08 6.47 2.75
C TYR A 405 24.36 6.76 4.07
N ARG A 406 23.44 5.91 4.53
CA ARG A 406 22.71 6.16 5.79
C ARG A 406 23.63 6.16 7.03
N THR A 407 24.82 5.56 6.93
CA THR A 407 25.82 5.57 8.01
C THR A 407 26.19 6.98 8.47
N ILE A 408 26.05 7.98 7.60
CA ILE A 408 26.29 9.39 7.93
C ILE A 408 25.47 9.85 9.15
N PHE A 409 24.25 9.36 9.32
CA PHE A 409 23.41 9.72 10.46
C PHE A 409 23.98 9.19 11.80
N SER A 410 24.73 8.08 11.77
CA SER A 410 25.44 7.58 12.94
C SER A 410 26.73 8.35 13.17
N THR A 411 27.50 8.63 12.11
CA THR A 411 28.71 9.47 12.16
C THR A 411 28.44 10.85 12.76
N LEU A 412 27.28 11.44 12.44
CA LEU A 412 26.83 12.73 12.96
C LEU A 412 26.16 12.65 14.35
N GLY A 413 26.12 11.47 14.97
CA GLY A 413 25.50 11.27 16.30
C GLY A 413 23.98 11.41 16.33
N VAL A 414 23.31 11.45 15.17
CA VAL A 414 21.85 11.59 15.06
C VAL A 414 21.15 10.28 15.42
N VAL A 415 21.75 9.14 15.06
CA VAL A 415 21.19 7.80 15.25
C VAL A 415 22.22 6.90 15.96
N LEU A 416 21.76 6.15 16.97
CA LEU A 416 22.61 5.24 17.74
C LEU A 416 22.66 3.82 17.15
N THR A 417 21.62 3.42 16.41
CA THR A 417 21.50 2.08 15.81
C THR A 417 20.57 2.11 14.61
N PHE A 418 20.87 1.29 13.60
CA PHE A 418 20.01 1.06 12.44
C PHE A 418 19.11 -0.17 12.61
N SER A 419 19.08 -0.78 13.80
CA SER A 419 18.24 -1.94 14.14
C SER A 419 16.78 -1.56 14.30
N LEU A 420 16.19 -1.18 13.17
CA LEU A 420 14.83 -0.67 13.01
C LEU A 420 14.05 -1.61 12.08
N PRO A 421 13.11 -2.41 12.60
CA PRO A 421 12.45 -3.46 11.82
C PRO A 421 11.81 -2.99 10.51
N ARG A 422 11.25 -1.77 10.48
CA ARG A 422 10.66 -1.21 9.25
C ARG A 422 11.71 -0.90 8.18
N GLN A 423 12.90 -0.43 8.54
CA GLN A 423 13.99 -0.24 7.58
C GLN A 423 14.62 -1.57 7.20
N HIS A 424 14.89 -2.44 8.19
CA HIS A 424 15.41 -3.78 7.94
C HIS A 424 14.52 -4.58 6.97
N SER A 425 13.20 -4.37 6.98
CA SER A 425 12.29 -5.05 6.05
C SER A 425 12.69 -4.95 4.57
N MET A 426 13.42 -3.89 4.17
CA MET A 426 13.92 -3.67 2.81
C MET A 426 14.78 -4.83 2.29
N VAL A 427 15.56 -5.49 3.15
CA VAL A 427 16.42 -6.62 2.74
C VAL A 427 15.61 -7.83 2.28
N HIS A 428 14.33 -7.93 2.69
CA HIS A 428 13.45 -9.04 2.32
C HIS A 428 12.71 -8.80 1.00
N TYR A 429 12.74 -7.59 0.43
CA TYR A 429 11.91 -7.27 -0.74
C TYR A 429 12.28 -8.11 -1.96
N LEU A 430 13.57 -8.31 -2.26
CA LEU A 430 13.99 -9.09 -3.43
C LEU A 430 13.49 -10.54 -3.34
N PHE A 431 13.63 -11.14 -2.16
CA PHE A 431 13.12 -12.48 -1.89
C PHE A 431 11.59 -12.54 -2.04
N LEU A 432 10.88 -11.58 -1.45
CA LEU A 432 9.41 -11.52 -1.49
C LEU A 432 8.87 -11.25 -2.91
N ILE A 433 9.56 -10.46 -3.73
CA ILE A 433 9.21 -10.23 -5.13
C ILE A 433 9.25 -11.55 -5.91
N ARG A 434 10.32 -12.33 -5.72
CA ARG A 434 10.45 -13.64 -6.37
C ARG A 434 9.37 -14.61 -5.93
N LEU A 435 9.02 -14.60 -4.64
CA LEU A 435 7.97 -15.47 -4.10
C LEU A 435 6.57 -15.09 -4.57
N PHE A 436 6.24 -13.80 -4.59
CA PHE A 436 4.85 -13.32 -4.65
C PHE A 436 4.52 -12.38 -5.81
N GLY A 437 5.47 -12.11 -6.70
CA GLY A 437 5.29 -11.13 -7.78
C GLY A 437 5.50 -9.69 -7.32
N ALA A 438 5.02 -8.73 -8.11
CA ALA A 438 5.19 -7.31 -7.82
C ALA A 438 4.47 -6.90 -6.51
N PRO A 439 5.13 -6.17 -5.58
CA PRO A 439 4.60 -5.90 -4.24
C PRO A 439 3.31 -5.05 -4.23
N ASN A 440 3.04 -4.29 -5.29
CA ASN A 440 1.85 -3.46 -5.43
C ASN A 440 0.53 -4.26 -5.26
N GLY A 441 0.56 -5.55 -5.59
CA GLY A 441 -0.57 -6.46 -5.44
C GLY A 441 -0.84 -6.96 -4.03
N LEU A 442 0.06 -6.76 -3.07
CA LEU A 442 -0.05 -7.35 -1.72
C LEU A 442 0.28 -6.34 -0.62
N CYS A 443 0.12 -5.04 -0.90
CA CYS A 443 0.43 -3.97 0.03
C CYS A 443 -0.80 -3.56 0.86
N SER A 444 -0.59 -3.08 2.10
CA SER A 444 -1.64 -2.62 3.00
C SER A 444 -2.41 -1.39 2.48
N SER A 445 -1.91 -0.70 1.45
CA SER A 445 -2.69 0.33 0.75
C SER A 445 -4.03 -0.21 0.24
N ILE A 446 -4.10 -1.52 -0.04
CA ILE A 446 -5.30 -2.20 -0.51
C ILE A 446 -6.36 -2.26 0.62
N THR A 447 -5.96 -2.63 1.84
CA THR A 447 -6.88 -2.68 2.99
C THR A 447 -7.21 -1.26 3.47
N GLU A 448 -6.23 -0.34 3.47
CA GLU A 448 -6.43 1.06 3.87
C GLU A 448 -7.50 1.76 3.01
N ALA A 449 -7.43 1.61 1.69
CA ALA A 449 -8.42 2.19 0.78
C ALA A 449 -9.82 1.56 0.95
N LYS A 450 -9.92 0.31 1.43
CA LYS A 450 -11.21 -0.33 1.74
C LYS A 450 -11.79 0.09 3.09
N HIS A 451 -11.03 0.64 4.03
CA HIS A 451 -11.56 1.03 5.36
C HIS A 451 -12.76 1.98 5.27
N ILE A 452 -12.76 2.91 4.32
CA ILE A 452 -13.85 3.88 4.16
C ILE A 452 -15.15 3.15 3.85
N LYS A 453 -15.18 2.40 2.75
CA LYS A 453 -16.38 1.70 2.28
C LYS A 453 -16.78 0.49 3.14
N ALA A 454 -15.80 -0.22 3.72
CA ALA A 454 -16.05 -1.45 4.46
C ALA A 454 -16.26 -1.24 5.97
N VAL A 455 -15.80 -0.12 6.53
CA VAL A 455 -15.84 0.14 7.99
C VAL A 455 -16.49 1.48 8.31
N LYS A 456 -15.94 2.60 7.83
CA LYS A 456 -16.43 3.95 8.20
C LYS A 456 -17.87 4.19 7.73
N GLU A 457 -18.18 3.92 6.46
CA GLU A 457 -19.52 4.10 5.89
C GLU A 457 -20.58 3.17 6.53
N PRO A 458 -20.36 1.84 6.66
CA PRO A 458 -21.28 0.95 7.37
C PRO A 458 -21.49 1.35 8.83
N TRP A 459 -20.44 1.83 9.51
CA TRP A 459 -20.57 2.36 10.86
C TRP A 459 -21.47 3.60 10.91
N ARG A 460 -21.29 4.56 9.99
CA ARG A 460 -22.14 5.75 9.86
C ARG A 460 -23.61 5.39 9.62
N ARG A 461 -23.89 4.32 8.88
CA ARG A 461 -25.24 3.79 8.59
C ARG A 461 -25.84 2.95 9.72
N SER A 462 -25.03 2.47 10.66
CA SER A 462 -25.50 1.65 11.78
C SER A 462 -26.17 2.51 12.86
N SER A 463 -26.88 1.86 13.80
CA SER A 463 -27.39 2.53 15.00
C SER A 463 -26.30 2.95 15.99
N ARG A 464 -25.02 2.66 15.69
CA ARG A 464 -23.84 2.85 16.56
C ARG A 464 -23.87 2.07 17.88
N PHE A 465 -24.95 1.35 18.17
CA PHE A 465 -25.09 0.45 19.32
C PHE A 465 -24.87 -1.00 18.87
N LYS A 466 -23.87 -1.70 19.45
CA LYS A 466 -23.46 -3.05 19.03
C LYS A 466 -23.32 -3.17 17.50
N ALA A 467 -22.59 -2.22 16.90
CA ALA A 467 -22.60 -1.99 15.46
C ALA A 467 -21.97 -3.12 14.61
N LEU A 468 -21.11 -3.98 15.18
CA LEU A 468 -20.36 -5.00 14.44
C LEU A 468 -21.22 -5.86 13.50
N GLY A 469 -22.27 -6.47 14.04
CA GLY A 469 -23.19 -7.29 13.24
C GLY A 469 -23.93 -6.47 12.16
N GLN A 470 -24.31 -5.24 12.48
CA GLN A 470 -24.98 -4.34 11.53
C GLN A 470 -24.06 -3.93 10.37
N MET A 471 -22.80 -3.63 10.69
CA MET A 471 -21.77 -3.28 9.69
C MET A 471 -21.53 -4.45 8.74
N LEU A 472 -21.37 -5.67 9.28
CA LEU A 472 -21.14 -6.85 8.47
C LEU A 472 -22.34 -7.20 7.57
N LEU A 473 -23.57 -7.10 8.08
CA LEU A 473 -24.79 -7.27 7.29
C LEU A 473 -24.93 -6.21 6.20
N THR A 474 -24.55 -4.97 6.49
CA THR A 474 -24.55 -3.87 5.50
C THR A 474 -23.57 -4.19 4.37
N ASN A 475 -22.34 -4.57 4.70
CA ASN A 475 -21.35 -4.99 3.69
C ASN A 475 -21.85 -6.19 2.86
N GLN A 476 -22.42 -7.22 3.50
CA GLN A 476 -22.97 -8.36 2.79
C GLN A 476 -24.10 -7.97 1.80
N ARG A 477 -24.96 -7.03 2.19
CA ARG A 477 -26.03 -6.52 1.31
C ARG A 477 -25.46 -5.73 0.12
N LEU A 478 -24.47 -4.88 0.37
CA LEU A 478 -23.81 -4.09 -0.68
C LEU A 478 -23.08 -4.99 -1.68
N ASP A 479 -22.35 -6.01 -1.22
CA ASP A 479 -21.70 -6.99 -2.08
C ASP A 479 -22.72 -7.74 -2.96
N LYS A 480 -23.84 -8.18 -2.37
CA LYS A 480 -24.93 -8.85 -3.11
C LYS A 480 -25.57 -7.94 -4.15
N LEU A 481 -25.77 -6.65 -3.84
CA LEU A 481 -26.30 -5.67 -4.79
C LEU A 481 -25.30 -5.40 -5.92
N SER A 482 -24.01 -5.32 -5.62
CA SER A 482 -22.95 -5.17 -6.63
C SER A 482 -22.94 -6.37 -7.59
N ALA A 483 -22.93 -7.59 -7.04
CA ALA A 483 -22.98 -8.82 -7.82
C ALA A 483 -24.25 -8.92 -8.69
N ALA A 484 -25.42 -8.59 -8.14
CA ALA A 484 -26.67 -8.56 -8.89
C ALA A 484 -26.64 -7.53 -10.03
N ARG A 485 -26.09 -6.33 -9.76
CA ARG A 485 -25.96 -5.28 -10.78
C ARG A 485 -25.03 -5.72 -11.92
N ALA A 486 -23.92 -6.39 -11.62
CA ALA A 486 -23.02 -6.93 -12.63
C ALA A 486 -23.71 -8.02 -13.48
N ASP A 487 -24.49 -8.91 -12.85
CA ASP A 487 -25.26 -9.92 -13.57
C ASP A 487 -26.33 -9.31 -14.48
N PHE A 488 -27.11 -8.35 -13.97
CA PHE A 488 -28.14 -7.69 -14.74
C PHE A 488 -27.58 -6.90 -15.92
N ARG A 489 -26.46 -6.18 -15.75
CA ARG A 489 -25.75 -5.53 -16.86
C ARG A 489 -25.33 -6.54 -17.93
N ARG A 490 -24.73 -7.65 -17.54
CA ARG A 490 -24.28 -8.70 -18.49
C ARG A 490 -25.43 -9.27 -19.32
N ARG A 491 -26.62 -9.36 -18.73
CA ARG A 491 -27.84 -9.83 -19.38
C ARG A 491 -28.57 -8.75 -20.19
N GLY A 492 -28.03 -7.54 -20.27
CA GLY A 492 -28.68 -6.39 -20.91
C GLY A 492 -29.93 -5.90 -20.17
N MET A 493 -30.17 -6.34 -18.93
CA MET A 493 -31.36 -5.98 -18.15
C MET A 493 -31.29 -4.56 -17.58
N LEU A 494 -30.15 -3.89 -17.71
CA LEU A 494 -29.92 -2.51 -17.28
C LEU A 494 -29.63 -1.59 -18.48
N ASP A 495 -29.85 -2.08 -19.70
CA ASP A 495 -29.71 -1.30 -20.92
C ASP A 495 -31.05 -0.62 -21.23
N GLY A 496 -31.01 0.70 -21.45
CA GLY A 496 -32.21 1.53 -21.60
C GLY A 496 -32.73 2.08 -20.28
N THR A 497 -33.78 2.90 -20.37
CA THR A 497 -34.51 3.43 -19.22
C THR A 497 -35.94 2.89 -19.25
N CYS A 498 -36.64 2.88 -18.12
CA CYS A 498 -38.08 2.60 -18.13
C CYS A 498 -38.84 3.54 -19.10
N LEU A 499 -38.30 4.75 -19.34
CA LEU A 499 -38.82 5.72 -20.29
C LEU A 499 -38.61 5.29 -21.75
N SER A 500 -37.46 4.68 -22.10
CA SER A 500 -37.21 4.19 -23.45
C SER A 500 -38.05 2.96 -23.79
N GLU A 501 -38.32 2.07 -22.83
CA GLU A 501 -39.27 0.98 -23.02
C GLU A 501 -40.73 1.47 -23.11
N ALA A 502 -41.12 2.45 -22.27
CA ALA A 502 -42.45 3.04 -22.32
C ALA A 502 -42.71 3.78 -23.65
N ASN A 503 -41.70 4.45 -24.20
CA ASN A 503 -41.78 5.10 -25.52
C ASN A 503 -41.78 4.11 -26.69
N GLY A 504 -41.28 2.87 -26.51
CA GLY A 504 -41.32 1.81 -27.52
C GLY A 504 -42.68 1.10 -27.63
N ALA A 505 -43.55 1.23 -26.62
CA ALA A 505 -44.85 0.55 -26.54
C ALA A 505 -46.04 1.40 -27.02
N GLY A 506 -45.81 2.61 -27.53
CA GLY A 506 -46.87 3.55 -27.92
C GLY A 506 -46.57 4.31 -29.21
N HIS A 507 -47.19 3.84 -30.29
CA HIS A 507 -47.43 4.54 -31.57
C HIS A 507 -46.26 4.83 -32.53
N ASP A 508 -46.44 4.24 -33.72
CA ASP A 508 -45.86 4.61 -35.00
C ASP A 508 -45.84 6.13 -35.27
N ASN A 509 -44.76 6.54 -35.95
CA ASN A 509 -44.59 7.79 -36.68
C ASN A 509 -44.65 9.08 -35.86
N LEU A 510 -43.47 9.67 -35.61
CA LEU A 510 -43.13 11.02 -36.09
C LEU A 510 -41.59 11.19 -36.00
N ASN A 511 -40.93 11.19 -37.16
CA ASN A 511 -39.59 11.71 -37.32
C ASN A 511 -39.56 13.18 -36.90
N LEU A 512 -38.53 13.61 -36.14
CA LEU A 512 -37.77 14.88 -36.25
C LEU A 512 -36.76 15.03 -35.09
N PRO A 513 -35.71 15.87 -35.22
CA PRO A 513 -34.32 15.43 -35.31
C PRO A 513 -33.46 15.68 -34.06
N ASP A 514 -32.28 15.04 -34.05
CA ASP A 514 -31.21 15.23 -33.08
C ASP A 514 -30.93 16.71 -32.78
N GLY A 515 -31.18 17.09 -31.53
CA GLY A 515 -30.86 18.39 -30.96
C GLY A 515 -30.07 18.19 -29.67
N ASP A 516 -28.76 18.37 -29.78
CA ASP A 516 -27.83 18.52 -28.66
C ASP A 516 -28.30 19.69 -27.78
N GLY A 517 -28.68 19.41 -26.53
CA GLY A 517 -29.43 20.35 -25.69
C GLY A 517 -29.33 20.03 -24.20
N ASN A 518 -28.26 20.54 -23.61
CA ASN A 518 -27.97 20.62 -22.19
C ASN A 518 -29.08 21.34 -21.40
N GLU A 519 -29.84 20.63 -20.55
CA GLU A 519 -30.72 21.26 -19.55
C GLU A 519 -30.59 20.62 -18.17
N ASN A 520 -29.86 21.36 -17.33
CA ASN A 520 -29.83 21.30 -15.88
C ASN A 520 -30.98 22.16 -15.33
N GLU A 521 -32.03 21.55 -14.80
CA GLU A 521 -32.95 22.17 -13.83
C GLU A 521 -33.34 21.05 -12.84
N GLY A 522 -33.24 21.17 -11.52
CA GLY A 522 -33.44 22.33 -10.68
C GLY A 522 -34.63 22.06 -9.76
N VAL A 523 -34.47 21.24 -8.70
CA VAL A 523 -35.47 21.14 -7.63
C VAL A 523 -34.80 21.41 -6.28
N ARG A 524 -35.13 22.60 -5.74
CA ARG A 524 -34.77 23.07 -4.40
C ARG A 524 -35.64 22.41 -3.33
N GLY A 525 -35.00 22.08 -2.20
CA GLY A 525 -35.58 22.30 -0.87
C GLY A 525 -35.70 21.09 0.05
N HIS A 526 -34.71 20.86 0.92
CA HIS A 526 -34.90 21.18 2.35
C HIS A 526 -33.56 21.19 3.10
N ASP A 527 -33.31 22.32 3.77
CA ASP A 527 -32.16 22.60 4.63
C ASP A 527 -32.11 21.71 5.87
N VAL A 528 -31.00 21.01 6.05
CA VAL A 528 -30.45 20.69 7.37
C VAL A 528 -28.94 20.95 7.29
N GLN A 529 -28.46 21.81 8.20
CA GLN A 529 -27.09 22.34 8.26
C GLN A 529 -26.01 21.24 8.20
N PRO A 530 -24.92 21.42 7.42
CA PRO A 530 -23.78 20.52 7.46
C PRO A 530 -22.80 20.97 8.56
N GLU A 531 -22.55 20.11 9.55
CA GLU A 531 -21.30 20.20 10.31
C GLU A 531 -20.15 19.72 9.43
N GLU A 532 -19.19 20.62 9.24
CA GLU A 532 -17.96 20.45 8.47
C GLU A 532 -17.17 19.22 8.93
N ASN A 533 -17.05 18.22 8.05
CA ASN A 533 -15.93 17.29 7.99
C ASN A 533 -15.98 16.53 6.65
N ASN A 534 -15.76 17.27 5.57
CA ASN A 534 -15.54 16.68 4.25
C ASN A 534 -14.09 16.16 4.16
N GLU A 535 -13.90 14.90 4.55
CA GLU A 535 -12.85 14.05 3.98
C GLU A 535 -13.27 13.70 2.54
N ASP A 536 -13.12 14.65 1.61
CA ASP A 536 -13.41 14.43 0.20
C ASP A 536 -12.29 13.61 -0.44
N ILE A 537 -12.46 12.28 -0.41
CA ILE A 537 -11.96 11.43 -1.47
C ILE A 537 -13.04 11.43 -2.55
N GLU A 538 -12.82 12.18 -3.62
CA GLU A 538 -13.60 12.00 -4.85
C GLU A 538 -13.35 10.57 -5.36
N VAL A 539 -14.25 9.66 -5.00
CA VAL A 539 -14.36 8.37 -5.67
C VAL A 539 -15.34 8.58 -6.82
N ASP A 540 -14.79 8.82 -8.00
CA ASP A 540 -15.51 8.74 -9.27
C ASP A 540 -16.30 7.42 -9.32
N ASN A 541 -17.62 7.52 -9.48
CA ASN A 541 -18.55 6.39 -9.49
C ASN A 541 -18.87 5.91 -10.93
N GLY A 542 -18.06 6.27 -11.92
CA GLY A 542 -18.08 5.66 -13.24
C GLY A 542 -17.52 4.23 -13.25
N PRO A 543 -17.83 3.40 -14.27
CA PRO A 543 -17.06 2.19 -14.56
C PRO A 543 -15.68 2.61 -15.09
N THR A 544 -14.86 3.16 -14.22
CA THR A 544 -13.53 3.64 -14.59
C THR A 544 -12.60 2.44 -14.56
N SER A 545 -12.23 1.96 -15.74
CA SER A 545 -11.06 1.11 -15.94
C SER A 545 -9.86 1.89 -15.40
N VAL A 546 -9.52 1.70 -14.12
CA VAL A 546 -8.27 2.19 -13.56
C VAL A 546 -7.18 1.32 -14.15
N LEU A 547 -6.59 1.78 -15.26
CA LEU A 547 -5.37 1.21 -15.79
C LEU A 547 -4.30 1.36 -14.69
N ALA A 548 -3.64 0.26 -14.32
CA ALA A 548 -2.57 0.26 -13.33
C ALA A 548 -1.36 1.11 -13.77
N HIS A 549 -1.29 1.43 -15.07
CA HIS A 549 -0.29 2.27 -15.69
C HIS A 549 -0.89 3.64 -16.05
N VAL A 550 -0.05 4.67 -15.96
CA VAL A 550 -0.33 5.98 -16.56
C VAL A 550 0.26 5.94 -17.96
N GLU A 551 -0.57 5.84 -19.00
CA GLU A 551 -0.15 6.31 -20.32
C GLU A 551 0.04 7.83 -20.21
N LEU A 552 1.28 8.29 -20.33
CA LEU A 552 1.55 9.72 -20.42
C LEU A 552 0.77 10.27 -21.62
N ALA A 553 0.07 11.38 -21.41
CA ALA A 553 -0.73 12.00 -22.46
C ALA A 553 0.13 12.23 -23.71
N LYS A 554 -0.25 11.58 -24.81
CA LYS A 554 0.33 11.85 -26.15
C LYS A 554 -0.01 13.25 -26.66
N THR A 555 -0.93 13.94 -25.99
CA THR A 555 -1.41 15.27 -26.35
C THR A 555 -0.72 16.35 -25.49
N PRO A 556 0.00 17.30 -26.10
CA PRO A 556 0.63 18.38 -25.37
C PRO A 556 -0.41 19.24 -24.63
N GLN A 557 -0.06 19.69 -23.42
CA GLN A 557 -0.93 20.54 -22.61
C GLN A 557 -1.04 21.93 -23.27
N TYR A 558 -2.14 22.20 -23.98
CA TYR A 558 -2.34 23.39 -24.82
C TYR A 558 -2.41 24.74 -24.09
N LYS A 559 -2.29 24.78 -22.76
CA LYS A 559 -2.44 26.00 -21.94
C LYS A 559 -1.13 26.55 -21.35
N ARG A 560 0.03 26.04 -21.77
CA ARG A 560 1.34 26.56 -21.34
C ARG A 560 2.14 27.12 -22.50
N ALA A 561 3.11 27.96 -22.15
CA ALA A 561 4.21 28.39 -23.00
C ALA A 561 4.82 27.23 -23.79
N ARG A 562 5.04 27.44 -25.10
CA ARG A 562 5.55 26.41 -26.02
C ARG A 562 7.05 26.47 -26.20
N THR A 563 7.68 27.54 -25.74
CA THR A 563 9.13 27.72 -25.79
C THR A 563 9.69 27.92 -24.39
N ILE A 564 10.96 27.57 -24.21
CA ILE A 564 11.67 27.75 -22.92
C ILE A 564 11.70 29.23 -22.53
N ASN A 565 11.79 30.14 -23.50
CA ASN A 565 11.75 31.59 -23.27
C ASN A 565 10.35 32.07 -22.83
N GLU A 566 9.29 31.60 -23.47
CA GLU A 566 7.92 31.89 -23.02
C GLU A 566 7.65 31.28 -21.64
N LEU A 567 8.23 30.11 -21.35
CA LEU A 567 8.08 29.44 -20.06
C LEU A 567 8.86 30.18 -18.97
N ALA A 568 10.03 30.74 -19.30
CA ALA A 568 10.81 31.61 -18.44
C ALA A 568 10.01 32.85 -18.03
N VAL A 569 9.25 33.43 -18.97
CA VAL A 569 8.34 34.56 -18.73
C VAL A 569 7.12 34.12 -17.91
N GLU A 570 6.45 33.02 -18.29
CA GLU A 570 5.28 32.47 -17.59
C GLU A 570 5.59 32.17 -16.11
N LEU A 571 6.78 31.63 -15.84
CA LEU A 571 7.22 31.26 -14.50
C LEU A 571 7.92 32.39 -13.73
N SER A 572 8.16 33.54 -14.37
CA SER A 572 8.95 34.65 -13.80
C SER A 572 10.38 34.25 -13.43
N ILE A 573 10.98 33.34 -14.20
CA ILE A 573 12.35 32.84 -14.03
C ILE A 573 13.15 33.18 -15.30
N PRO A 574 13.67 34.42 -15.44
CA PRO A 574 14.36 34.85 -16.67
C PRO A 574 15.63 34.04 -16.97
N GLN A 575 16.21 33.39 -15.96
CA GLN A 575 17.40 32.55 -16.10
C GLN A 575 17.11 31.10 -16.49
N LEU A 576 15.83 30.70 -16.57
CA LEU A 576 15.44 29.33 -16.92
C LEU A 576 16.11 28.78 -18.19
N PRO A 577 16.29 29.54 -19.29
CA PRO A 577 16.97 29.05 -20.48
C PRO A 577 18.44 28.70 -20.21
N ILE A 578 19.13 29.49 -19.39
CA ILE A 578 20.53 29.30 -19.02
C ILE A 578 20.67 28.07 -18.13
N LEU A 579 19.85 28.00 -17.08
CA LEU A 579 19.84 26.86 -16.14
C LEU A 579 19.53 25.54 -16.85
N LEU A 580 18.58 25.55 -17.80
CA LEU A 580 18.24 24.37 -18.58
C LEU A 580 19.38 23.97 -19.51
N HIS A 581 20.07 24.92 -20.15
CA HIS A 581 21.25 24.64 -20.96
C HIS A 581 22.38 24.01 -20.15
N GLN A 582 22.67 24.55 -18.97
CA GLN A 582 23.69 24.03 -18.06
C GLN A 582 23.33 22.61 -17.58
N PHE A 583 22.07 22.39 -17.23
CA PHE A 583 21.57 21.08 -16.85
C PHE A 583 21.70 20.06 -18.00
N LEU A 584 21.25 20.41 -19.21
CA LEU A 584 21.35 19.54 -20.38
C LEU A 584 22.79 19.23 -20.75
N PHE A 585 23.70 20.20 -20.64
CA PHE A 585 25.13 19.99 -20.86
C PHE A 585 25.69 18.95 -19.88
N ARG A 586 25.41 19.08 -18.58
CA ARG A 586 25.85 18.10 -17.56
C ARG A 586 25.30 16.69 -17.80
N GLN A 587 24.11 16.56 -18.40
CA GLN A 587 23.52 15.26 -18.71
C GLN A 587 24.13 14.63 -19.98
N LEU A 588 24.48 15.45 -20.98
CA LEU A 588 25.01 14.98 -22.26
C LEU A 588 26.52 14.74 -22.25
N TYR A 589 27.26 15.45 -21.40
CA TYR A 589 28.72 15.38 -21.29
C TYR A 589 29.16 15.18 -19.83
N PRO A 590 28.88 14.00 -19.24
CA PRO A 590 29.17 13.73 -17.82
C PRO A 590 30.67 13.72 -17.48
N ASP A 591 31.55 13.54 -18.47
CA ASP A 591 33.01 13.47 -18.30
C ASP A 591 33.73 14.80 -18.58
N ASP A 592 33.00 15.89 -18.82
CA ASP A 592 33.58 17.21 -19.11
C ASP A 592 33.84 18.00 -17.82
N GLU A 593 35.11 18.30 -17.53
CA GLU A 593 35.55 18.95 -16.28
C GLU A 593 35.31 20.46 -16.23
N ARG A 594 34.79 21.09 -17.31
CA ARG A 594 34.57 22.54 -17.35
C ARG A 594 33.41 22.94 -16.44
N ASP A 595 33.57 24.07 -15.74
CA ASP A 595 32.49 24.67 -14.96
C ASP A 595 31.32 25.04 -15.89
N PRO A 596 30.10 24.52 -15.68
CA PRO A 596 28.95 24.86 -16.50
C PRO A 596 28.55 26.33 -16.45
N ASP A 597 29.02 27.10 -15.47
CA ASP A 597 28.87 28.56 -15.44
C ASP A 597 29.77 29.27 -16.47
N GLU A 598 30.81 28.60 -16.97
CA GLU A 598 31.73 29.11 -18.00
C GLU A 598 31.35 28.69 -19.43
N ILE A 599 30.27 27.92 -19.60
CA ILE A 599 29.86 27.37 -20.91
C ILE A 599 28.94 28.35 -21.64
N PRO A 600 29.35 28.90 -22.80
CA PRO A 600 28.52 29.84 -23.53
C PRO A 600 27.18 29.20 -23.96
N PRO A 601 26.05 29.94 -23.88
CA PRO A 601 24.71 29.42 -24.18
C PRO A 601 24.52 28.80 -25.57
N ASN A 602 25.44 29.06 -26.51
CA ASN A 602 25.34 28.68 -27.92
C ASN A 602 25.98 27.33 -28.28
N ILE A 603 26.54 26.56 -27.33
CA ILE A 603 27.23 25.29 -27.64
C ILE A 603 26.25 24.17 -28.03
N LEU A 604 25.00 24.22 -27.54
CA LEU A 604 23.94 23.27 -27.89
C LEU A 604 23.03 23.86 -28.98
N ARG A 605 23.52 24.01 -30.21
CA ARG A 605 22.62 24.18 -31.38
C ARG A 605 22.47 22.83 -32.10
N PRO A 606 21.24 22.37 -32.35
CA PRO A 606 21.03 21.28 -33.31
C PRO A 606 21.45 21.75 -34.71
N GLN A 607 22.13 20.88 -35.47
CA GLN A 607 22.07 20.97 -36.94
C GLN A 607 20.71 20.47 -37.42
#